data_AF-A0A942UZ41-F1
#
_entry.id   AF-A0A942UZ41-F1
#
_cell.length_a   1.000
_cell.length_b   1.000
_cell.length_c   1.000
_cell.angle_alpha   90.00
_cell.angle_beta   90.00
_cell.angle_gamma   90.00
#
_symmetry.space_group_name_H-M   'P 1'
#
loop_
_entity.id
_entity.type
_entity.pdbx_description
1 polymer ?
#
loop_
_entity_poly.entity_id
_entity_poly.type
_entity_poly.pdbx_seq_one_letter_code
_entity_poly.pdbx_strand_id
1 'polypeptide(L)'
;MIFWITLHSPLKITERYRHSYDVFPDSNRTQPFGSGATCVYNYRDLQLYNDTDEEYQIVLYMDVEYLHGEIRSNRRKLYNYEIYEKEHKITHEHWVDYVRHNLIYRKRYDLEGDVIDDEYITENHALMMYQPFLEQQV
;
A
#
# COMPACT_ATOMS: atom_id res chain seq x y z
N MET A 1 -0.51 -0.88 7.01
CA MET A 1 -1.22 -2.12 7.37
C MET A 1 -2.65 -2.16 6.84
N ILE A 2 -3.62 -1.38 7.37
CA ILE A 2 -5.04 -1.51 6.95
C ILE A 2 -5.24 -1.29 5.44
N PHE A 3 -4.64 -0.22 4.90
CA PHE A 3 -4.64 0.02 3.44
C PHE A 3 -4.08 -1.19 2.69
N TRP A 4 -2.89 -1.69 3.10
CA TRP A 4 -2.24 -2.85 2.49
C TRP A 4 -3.13 -4.09 2.46
N ILE A 5 -3.68 -4.53 3.60
CA ILE A 5 -4.54 -5.73 3.65
C ILE A 5 -5.83 -5.52 2.85
N THR A 6 -6.35 -4.29 2.76
CA THR A 6 -7.54 -3.97 1.96
C THR A 6 -7.33 -4.17 0.48
N LEU A 7 -6.12 -3.92 -0.04
CA LEU A 7 -5.82 -4.19 -1.44
C LEU A 7 -5.97 -5.68 -1.80
N HIS A 8 -5.92 -6.59 -0.82
CA HIS A 8 -6.16 -8.02 -1.02
C HIS A 8 -7.63 -8.44 -0.84
N SER A 9 -8.56 -7.51 -1.01
CA SER A 9 -10.01 -7.73 -0.90
C SER A 9 -10.76 -6.99 -2.02
N PRO A 10 -12.03 -7.32 -2.30
CA PRO A 10 -12.84 -6.55 -3.26
C PRO A 10 -13.29 -5.19 -2.74
N LEU A 11 -13.03 -4.85 -1.46
CA LEU A 11 -13.39 -3.56 -0.89
C LEU A 11 -12.74 -2.41 -1.68
N LYS A 12 -13.49 -1.32 -1.86
CA LYS A 12 -13.04 -0.12 -2.54
C LYS A 12 -12.46 0.87 -1.56
N ILE A 13 -11.34 1.51 -1.92
CA ILE A 13 -10.78 2.61 -1.14
C ILE A 13 -11.31 3.90 -1.74
N THR A 14 -12.17 4.60 -0.99
CA THR A 14 -12.80 5.86 -1.43
C THR A 14 -12.02 7.08 -0.99
N GLU A 15 -11.23 6.96 0.08
CA GLU A 15 -10.37 8.02 0.59
C GLU A 15 -9.08 7.40 1.12
N ARG A 16 -7.94 7.99 0.74
CA ARG A 16 -6.63 7.63 1.29
C ARG A 16 -5.72 8.84 1.29
N TYR A 17 -5.08 9.08 2.43
CA TYR A 17 -3.95 9.99 2.53
C TYR A 17 -2.64 9.22 2.77
N ARG A 18 -1.58 9.69 2.12
CA ARG A 18 -0.22 9.15 2.23
C ARG A 18 0.67 10.06 3.08
N HIS A 19 1.81 9.51 3.51
CA HIS A 19 2.86 10.29 4.13
C HIS A 19 3.51 11.20 3.08
N SER A 20 3.77 12.45 3.46
CA SER A 20 4.50 13.42 2.62
C SER A 20 6.03 13.24 2.66
N TYR A 21 6.53 12.49 3.65
CA TYR A 21 7.95 12.23 3.86
C TYR A 21 8.24 10.72 3.80
N ASP A 22 9.31 10.35 3.11
CA ASP A 22 9.91 9.02 3.18
C ASP A 22 11.07 9.05 4.17
N VAL A 23 10.83 8.55 5.37
CA VAL A 23 11.79 8.56 6.49
C VAL A 23 12.58 7.26 6.61
N PHE A 24 12.28 6.25 5.79
CA PHE A 24 12.91 4.94 5.88
C PHE A 24 13.62 4.58 4.57
N PRO A 25 14.94 4.35 4.59
CA PRO A 25 15.64 3.86 3.42
C PRO A 25 15.13 2.49 3.00
N ASP A 26 15.29 2.17 1.72
CA ASP A 26 14.95 0.84 1.19
C ASP A 26 15.93 -0.20 1.73
N SER A 27 15.59 -0.80 2.85
CA SER A 27 16.31 -1.93 3.42
C SER A 27 15.33 -3.09 3.57
N ASN A 28 15.46 -4.10 2.71
CA ASN A 28 14.67 -5.34 2.75
C ASN A 28 13.15 -5.16 2.76
N ARG A 29 12.63 -4.19 1.98
CA ARG A 29 11.18 -4.02 1.82
C ARG A 29 10.55 -5.28 1.22
N THR A 30 9.46 -5.71 1.83
CA THR A 30 8.57 -6.77 1.32
C THR A 30 7.29 -6.23 0.68
N GLN A 31 7.06 -4.92 0.77
CA GLN A 31 5.88 -4.22 0.24
C GLN A 31 6.31 -3.01 -0.60
N PRO A 32 5.56 -2.65 -1.66
CA PRO A 32 5.77 -1.45 -2.45
C PRO A 32 5.91 -0.18 -1.60
N PHE A 33 6.62 0.80 -2.14
CA PHE A 33 6.67 2.14 -1.54
C PHE A 33 5.27 2.75 -1.43
N GLY A 34 5.01 3.46 -0.34
CA GLY A 34 3.68 4.04 -0.09
C GLY A 34 2.60 3.02 0.29
N SER A 35 2.91 1.77 0.63
CA SER A 35 1.93 0.81 1.21
C SER A 35 1.38 1.20 2.60
N GLY A 36 1.89 2.29 3.18
CA GLY A 36 1.33 2.94 4.37
C GLY A 36 0.16 3.88 4.03
N ALA A 37 -0.67 4.16 5.04
CA ALA A 37 -1.65 5.23 5.01
C ALA A 37 -1.45 6.10 6.25
N THR A 38 -1.65 7.41 6.09
CA THR A 38 -1.57 8.37 7.19
C THR A 38 -2.96 8.55 7.79
N CYS A 39 -3.06 8.41 9.11
CA CYS A 39 -4.23 8.86 9.87
C CYS A 39 -3.89 10.21 10.51
N VAL A 40 -4.70 11.24 10.23
CA VAL A 40 -4.66 12.50 10.96
C VAL A 40 -6.04 12.67 11.58
N TYR A 41 -6.11 12.38 12.87
CA TYR A 41 -7.37 12.38 13.63
C TYR A 41 -8.20 13.63 13.31
N ASN A 42 -9.46 13.40 12.94
CA ASN A 42 -10.48 14.38 12.52
C ASN A 42 -10.25 15.13 11.19
N TYR A 43 -9.14 14.95 10.47
CA TYR A 43 -8.85 15.71 9.24
C TYR A 43 -8.50 14.87 8.02
N ARG A 44 -8.00 13.64 8.20
CA ARG A 44 -7.62 12.73 7.12
C ARG A 44 -7.93 11.31 7.53
N ASP A 45 -8.68 10.60 6.71
CA ASP A 45 -9.09 9.24 6.99
C ASP A 45 -8.62 8.25 5.91
N LEU A 46 -8.75 6.96 6.22
CA LEU A 46 -8.75 5.88 5.25
C LEU A 46 -10.18 5.36 5.18
N GLN A 47 -10.89 5.67 4.10
CA GLN A 47 -12.26 5.23 3.92
C GLN A 47 -12.35 4.04 2.97
N LEU A 48 -13.10 3.04 3.42
CA LEU A 48 -13.36 1.82 2.69
C LEU A 48 -14.87 1.72 2.42
N TYR A 49 -15.22 1.37 1.20
CA TYR A 49 -16.60 1.11 0.78
C TYR A 49 -16.73 -0.37 0.41
N ASN A 50 -17.69 -1.04 1.04
CA ASN A 50 -18.07 -2.39 0.69
C ASN A 50 -19.24 -2.33 -0.30
N ASP A 51 -18.98 -2.59 -1.58
CA ASP A 51 -19.99 -2.64 -2.62
C ASP A 51 -20.41 -4.07 -3.00
N THR A 52 -20.01 -5.06 -2.19
CA THR A 52 -20.38 -6.45 -2.38
C THR A 52 -21.61 -6.83 -1.55
N ASP A 53 -22.12 -8.04 -1.75
CA ASP A 53 -23.16 -8.68 -0.93
C ASP A 53 -22.57 -9.54 0.21
N GLU A 54 -21.28 -9.44 0.46
CA GLU A 54 -20.56 -10.17 1.51
C GLU A 54 -20.30 -9.29 2.74
N GLU A 55 -20.21 -9.93 3.90
CA GLU A 55 -19.84 -9.24 5.13
C GLU A 55 -18.33 -9.33 5.33
N TYR A 56 -17.70 -8.19 5.58
CA TYR A 56 -16.27 -8.09 5.84
C TYR A 56 -15.98 -7.68 7.28
N GLN A 57 -14.96 -8.30 7.86
CA GLN A 57 -14.43 -7.94 9.17
C GLN A 57 -12.94 -7.63 9.05
N ILE A 58 -12.53 -6.48 9.59
CA ILE A 58 -11.11 -6.17 9.81
C ILE A 58 -10.76 -6.59 11.23
N VAL A 59 -9.78 -7.48 11.37
CA VAL A 59 -9.28 -7.94 12.67
C VAL A 59 -7.85 -7.46 12.84
N LEU A 60 -7.61 -6.73 13.92
CA LEU A 60 -6.28 -6.26 14.30
C LEU A 60 -5.97 -6.80 15.70
N TYR A 61 -4.79 -7.38 15.86
CA TYR A 61 -4.30 -7.84 17.15
C TYR A 61 -2.78 -7.76 17.18
N MET A 62 -2.22 -7.78 18.39
CA MET A 62 -0.77 -7.77 18.58
C MET A 62 -0.39 -8.99 19.40
N ASP A 63 0.78 -9.55 19.09
CA ASP A 63 1.49 -10.41 20.03
C ASP A 63 2.71 -9.65 20.61
N VAL A 64 3.68 -10.38 21.15
CA VAL A 64 4.87 -9.79 21.78
C VAL A 64 5.80 -9.13 20.75
N GLU A 65 5.77 -9.58 19.49
CA GLU A 65 6.73 -9.21 18.46
C GLU A 65 6.10 -8.39 17.33
N TYR A 66 4.82 -8.66 16.99
CA TYR A 66 4.20 -8.16 15.78
C TYR A 66 2.78 -7.63 15.97
N LEU A 67 2.45 -6.61 15.17
CA LEU A 67 1.08 -6.19 14.88
C LEU A 67 0.57 -6.98 13.68
N HIS A 68 -0.55 -7.65 13.86
CA HIS A 68 -1.22 -8.45 12.85
C HIS A 68 -2.48 -7.76 12.35
N GLY A 69 -2.79 -7.97 11.07
CA GLY A 69 -4.00 -7.47 10.44
C GLY A 69 -4.57 -8.49 9.48
N GLU A 70 -5.86 -8.75 9.60
CA GLU A 70 -6.60 -9.66 8.73
C GLU A 70 -7.84 -8.98 8.16
N ILE A 71 -8.21 -9.37 6.94
CA ILE A 71 -9.54 -9.14 6.39
C ILE A 71 -10.21 -10.50 6.23
N ARG A 72 -11.36 -10.66 6.86
CA ARG A 72 -12.18 -11.87 6.80
C ARG A 72 -13.48 -11.57 6.06
N SER A 73 -13.98 -12.57 5.33
CA SER A 73 -15.30 -12.55 4.69
C SER A 73 -16.14 -13.72 5.21
N ASN A 74 -17.45 -13.55 5.24
CA ASN A 74 -18.40 -14.64 5.50
C ASN A 74 -18.56 -15.59 4.29
N ARG A 75 -17.96 -15.27 3.15
CA ARG A 75 -17.89 -16.11 1.95
C ARG A 75 -16.46 -16.56 1.65
N ARG A 76 -16.34 -17.62 0.85
CA ARG A 76 -15.05 -18.06 0.33
C ARG A 76 -14.56 -17.05 -0.70
N LYS A 77 -13.27 -16.69 -0.65
CA LYS A 77 -12.65 -15.82 -1.65
C LYS A 77 -12.88 -16.36 -3.07
N LEU A 78 -13.26 -15.46 -3.97
CA LEU A 78 -13.42 -15.74 -5.40
C LEU A 78 -12.19 -15.36 -6.21
N TYR A 79 -11.32 -14.52 -5.65
CA TYR A 79 -10.17 -13.94 -6.35
C TYR A 79 -8.90 -13.99 -5.52
N ASN A 80 -7.77 -13.99 -6.21
CA ASN A 80 -6.46 -13.69 -5.63
C ASN A 80 -5.99 -12.31 -6.12
N TYR A 81 -5.20 -11.62 -5.31
CA TYR A 81 -4.74 -10.27 -5.60
C TYR A 81 -3.22 -10.18 -5.46
N GLU A 82 -2.58 -9.61 -6.46
CA GLU A 82 -1.16 -9.27 -6.45
C GLU A 82 -1.01 -7.76 -6.54
N ILE A 83 -0.30 -7.18 -5.57
CA ILE A 83 -0.07 -5.74 -5.49
C ILE A 83 1.39 -5.51 -5.84
N TYR A 84 1.63 -4.63 -6.80
CA TYR A 84 2.97 -4.43 -7.34
C TYR A 84 3.22 -2.97 -7.71
N GLU A 85 4.49 -2.65 -7.89
CA GLU A 85 4.99 -1.30 -8.13
C GLU A 85 5.30 -1.09 -9.62
N LYS A 86 4.90 0.07 -10.17
CA LYS A 86 5.30 0.57 -11.49
C LYS A 86 5.96 1.94 -11.35
N GLU A 87 6.80 2.27 -12.33
CA GLU A 87 7.40 3.61 -12.50
C GLU A 87 8.09 4.16 -11.25
N HIS A 88 8.76 3.28 -10.49
CA HIS A 88 9.59 3.73 -9.38
C HIS A 88 10.73 4.59 -9.88
N LYS A 89 10.88 5.77 -9.28
CA LYS A 89 11.96 6.70 -9.59
C LYS A 89 12.26 7.62 -8.41
N ILE A 90 13.49 8.11 -8.37
CA ILE A 90 13.93 9.17 -7.47
C ILE A 90 14.32 10.36 -8.33
N THR A 91 13.79 11.54 -7.99
CA THR A 91 14.12 12.80 -8.66
C THR A 91 14.72 13.78 -7.66
N HIS A 92 15.53 14.72 -8.15
CA HIS A 92 16.07 15.82 -7.37
C HIS A 92 15.29 17.09 -7.74
N GLU A 93 14.65 17.74 -6.76
CA GLU A 93 13.85 18.94 -7.00
C GLU A 93 14.60 20.19 -6.49
N HIS A 94 14.48 21.33 -7.17
CA HIS A 94 15.32 22.50 -6.90
C HIS A 94 15.27 23.07 -5.46
N TRP A 95 14.23 22.72 -4.68
CA TRP A 95 14.02 23.20 -3.31
C TRP A 95 13.97 22.07 -2.27
N VAL A 96 13.96 20.81 -2.70
CA VAL A 96 13.95 19.63 -1.82
C VAL A 96 14.94 18.62 -2.35
N ASP A 97 15.78 18.08 -1.45
CA ASP A 97 16.90 17.19 -1.77
C ASP A 97 16.49 16.06 -2.75
N TYR A 98 15.61 15.15 -2.34
CA TYR A 98 15.13 14.08 -3.21
C TYR A 98 13.65 13.78 -3.00
N VAL A 99 12.96 13.43 -4.09
CA VAL A 99 11.58 12.99 -4.09
C VAL A 99 11.51 11.58 -4.66
N ARG A 100 10.85 10.68 -3.93
CA ARG A 100 10.60 9.30 -4.37
C ARG A 100 9.19 9.18 -4.91
N HIS A 101 9.09 8.50 -6.05
CA HIS A 101 7.84 8.30 -6.77
C HIS A 101 7.60 6.82 -7.03
N ASN A 102 6.33 6.42 -7.06
CA ASN A 102 5.89 5.18 -7.67
C ASN A 102 4.39 5.21 -7.98
N LEU A 103 3.95 4.23 -8.76
CA LEU A 103 2.55 3.84 -8.90
C LEU A 103 2.35 2.47 -8.24
N ILE A 104 1.23 2.29 -7.54
CA ILE A 104 0.78 0.99 -7.07
C ILE A 104 -0.33 0.52 -7.99
N TYR A 105 -0.18 -0.70 -8.50
CA TYR A 105 -1.18 -1.41 -9.28
C TYR A 105 -1.60 -2.69 -8.57
N ARG A 106 -2.78 -3.19 -8.93
CA ARG A 106 -3.32 -4.45 -8.44
C ARG A 106 -3.77 -5.31 -9.60
N LYS A 107 -3.20 -6.51 -9.69
CA LYS A 107 -3.76 -7.58 -10.51
C LYS A 107 -4.76 -8.39 -9.72
N ARG A 108 -5.88 -8.72 -10.36
CA ARG A 108 -6.87 -9.65 -9.84
C ARG A 108 -6.81 -10.92 -10.69
N TYR A 109 -6.76 -12.05 -10.02
CA TYR A 109 -6.76 -13.37 -10.61
C TYR A 109 -8.02 -14.12 -10.19
N ASP A 110 -8.56 -14.96 -11.06
CA ASP A 110 -9.52 -15.98 -10.65
C ASP A 110 -8.83 -17.10 -9.83
N LEU A 111 -9.56 -18.21 -9.59
CA LEU A 111 -9.05 -19.33 -8.80
C LEU A 111 -8.18 -20.27 -9.63
N GLU A 112 -8.33 -20.25 -10.95
CA GLU A 112 -7.51 -20.97 -11.93
C GLU A 112 -6.14 -20.32 -12.14
N GLY A 113 -6.02 -19.02 -11.83
CA GLY A 113 -4.77 -18.25 -11.92
C GLY A 113 -4.69 -17.36 -13.16
N ASP A 114 -5.79 -17.18 -13.89
CA ASP A 114 -5.86 -16.28 -15.03
C ASP A 114 -6.04 -14.83 -14.55
N VAL A 115 -5.34 -13.90 -15.22
CA VAL A 115 -5.47 -12.46 -14.92
C VAL A 115 -6.80 -11.97 -15.48
N ILE A 116 -7.68 -11.53 -14.59
CA ILE A 116 -8.99 -10.97 -14.96
C ILE A 116 -9.04 -9.45 -14.90
N ASP A 117 -8.08 -8.81 -14.22
CA ASP A 117 -7.99 -7.35 -14.11
C ASP A 117 -6.57 -6.90 -13.78
N ASP A 118 -6.21 -5.68 -14.20
CA ASP A 118 -4.99 -4.97 -13.82
C ASP A 118 -5.31 -3.48 -13.67
N GLU A 119 -5.50 -3.05 -12.42
CA GLU A 119 -6.01 -1.72 -12.11
C GLU A 119 -4.97 -0.82 -11.42
N TYR A 120 -5.04 0.47 -11.74
CA TYR A 120 -4.34 1.50 -10.99
C TYR A 120 -4.99 1.68 -9.62
N ILE A 121 -4.17 1.68 -8.56
CA ILE A 121 -4.64 1.92 -7.20
C ILE A 121 -4.34 3.35 -6.77
N THR A 122 -3.06 3.76 -6.86
CA THR A 122 -2.64 5.06 -6.34
C THR A 122 -1.24 5.43 -6.82
N GLU A 123 -0.91 6.70 -6.69
CA GLU A 123 0.40 7.27 -6.96
C GLU A 123 0.96 7.88 -5.67
N ASN A 124 2.25 7.63 -5.42
CA ASN A 124 2.93 8.20 -4.27
C ASN A 124 4.06 9.14 -4.71
N HIS A 125 4.15 10.24 -3.99
CA HIS A 125 5.25 11.18 -4.01
C HIS A 125 5.57 11.48 -2.56
N ALA A 126 6.82 11.30 -2.15
CA ALA A 126 7.28 11.70 -0.84
C ALA A 126 8.69 12.27 -0.88
N LEU A 127 8.90 13.31 -0.07
CA LEU A 127 10.20 13.92 0.14
C LEU A 127 11.05 12.96 0.96
N MET A 128 12.22 12.59 0.44
CA MET A 128 13.13 11.69 1.13
C MET A 128 13.87 12.43 2.24
N MET A 129 13.89 11.84 3.43
CA MET A 129 14.60 12.37 4.60
C MET A 129 15.97 11.70 4.78
N TYR A 130 16.46 11.03 3.72
CA TYR A 130 17.73 10.33 3.66
C TYR A 130 18.31 10.43 2.25
N GLN A 131 19.63 10.23 2.13
CA GLN A 131 20.34 10.28 0.86
C GLN A 131 20.16 8.96 0.09
N PRO A 132 19.85 8.99 -1.23
CA PRO A 132 19.59 7.80 -2.03
C PRO A 132 20.85 7.05 -2.45
N PHE A 133 22.03 7.60 -2.15
CA PHE A 133 23.30 7.03 -2.58
C PHE A 133 23.65 5.78 -1.78
N LEU A 134 24.09 4.74 -2.50
CA LEU A 134 24.67 3.55 -1.87
C LEU A 134 25.94 3.97 -1.11
N GLU A 135 26.12 3.42 0.08
CA GLU A 135 27.40 3.54 0.79
C GLU A 135 28.50 2.93 -0.08
N GLN A 136 29.64 3.63 -0.20
CA GLN A 136 30.81 3.07 -0.86
C GLN A 136 31.24 1.81 -0.11
N GLN A 137 31.25 0.66 -0.80
CA GLN A 137 31.96 -0.51 -0.30
C GLN A 137 33.46 -0.19 -0.35
N VAL A 138 34.06 0.03 0.81
CA VAL A 138 35.52 0.16 1.01
C VAL A 138 36.14 -1.22 1.14
#